data_AF-A0A024HPT1-F1
#
_entry.id   AF-A0A024HPT1-F1
#
_cell.length_a   1.000
_cell.length_b   1.000
_cell.length_c   1.000
_cell.angle_alpha   90.00
_cell.angle_beta   90.00
_cell.angle_gamma   90.00
#
_symmetry.space_group_name_H-M   'P 1'
#
loop_
_entity.id
_entity.type
_entity.pdbx_description
1 polymer ?
#
loop_
_entity_poly.entity_id
_entity_poly.type
_entity_poly.pdbx_seq_one_letter_code
_entity_poly.pdbx_strand_id
1 'polypeptide(L)'
;MPSFDTANALSLLGKNVQVELHWSEDPRPLIYRVRIVGVALTLEDEQPYFLTRDPAEPQRFPDELFWNDIQSLSVLEDAAGNG
;
A
#
# COMPACT_ATOMS: atom_id res chain seq x y z
N MET A 1 5.53 -7.07 -12.80
CA MET A 1 4.81 -6.80 -11.55
C MET A 1 5.80 -6.79 -10.41
N PRO A 2 5.73 -5.84 -9.47
CA PRO A 2 6.52 -5.92 -8.25
C PRO A 2 6.14 -7.20 -7.48
N SER A 3 7.12 -8.03 -7.11
CA SER A 3 6.88 -9.14 -6.18
C SER A 3 7.22 -8.66 -4.78
N PHE A 4 6.22 -8.45 -3.94
CA PHE A 4 6.46 -8.25 -2.52
C PHE A 4 6.67 -9.62 -1.89
N ASP A 5 7.76 -9.78 -1.14
CA ASP A 5 7.87 -10.87 -0.19
C ASP A 5 7.46 -10.38 1.21
N THR A 6 7.20 -11.32 2.12
CA THR A 6 6.74 -11.01 3.48
C THR A 6 7.68 -10.07 4.22
N ALA A 7 9.00 -10.23 4.07
CA ALA A 7 9.98 -9.40 4.79
C ALA A 7 9.94 -7.95 4.30
N ASN A 8 9.90 -7.76 2.98
CA ASN A 8 9.78 -6.46 2.35
C ASN A 8 8.45 -5.79 2.69
N ALA A 9 7.33 -6.52 2.64
CA ALA A 9 6.02 -6.00 3.01
C ALA A 9 5.96 -5.56 4.48
N LEU A 10 6.51 -6.35 5.41
CA LEU A 10 6.57 -5.99 6.83
C LEU A 10 7.45 -4.76 7.08
N SER A 11 8.51 -4.56 6.29
CA SER A 11 9.36 -3.36 6.39
C SER A 11 8.62 -2.05 6.07
N LEU A 12 7.48 -2.14 5.38
CA LEU A 12 6.66 -0.98 4.98
C LEU A 12 5.67 -0.54 6.07
N LEU A 13 5.47 -1.34 7.12
CA LEU A 13 4.55 -1.00 8.20
C LEU A 13 4.84 0.37 8.81
N GLY A 14 3.79 1.18 8.94
CA GLY A 14 3.83 2.52 9.51
C GLY A 14 4.30 3.61 8.56
N LYS A 15 4.86 3.27 7.39
CA LYS A 15 5.37 4.24 6.41
C LYS A 15 4.23 4.87 5.59
N ASN A 16 4.44 6.13 5.22
CA ASN A 16 3.66 6.78 4.17
C ASN A 16 4.22 6.37 2.81
N VAL A 17 3.35 5.97 1.89
CA VAL A 17 3.73 5.51 0.55
C VAL A 17 2.87 6.21 -0.50
N GLN A 18 3.46 6.41 -1.67
CA GLN A 18 2.71 6.70 -2.89
C GLN A 18 2.50 5.38 -3.64
N VAL A 19 1.25 5.12 -4.00
CA VAL A 19 0.82 3.94 -4.73
C VAL A 19 0.31 4.36 -6.09
N GLU A 20 0.76 3.64 -7.11
CA GLU A 20 0.22 3.71 -8.46
C GLU A 20 -0.50 2.40 -8.75
N LEU A 21 -1.78 2.46 -9.05
CA LEU A 21 -2.58 1.28 -9.43
C LEU A 21 -2.76 1.18 -10.93
N HIS A 22 -2.77 -0.06 -11.41
CA HIS A 22 -3.19 -0.38 -12.77
C HIS A 22 -4.63 -0.87 -12.77
N TRP A 23 -5.53 -0.16 -13.46
CA TRP A 23 -6.92 -0.59 -13.62
C TRP A 23 -7.09 -1.02 -15.08
N SER A 24 -7.57 -2.24 -15.29
CA SER A 24 -7.79 -2.78 -16.65
C SER A 24 -8.84 -1.98 -17.44
N GLU A 25 -9.69 -1.22 -16.75
CA GLU A 25 -10.80 -0.45 -17.31
C GLU A 25 -10.51 1.04 -17.54
N ASP A 26 -9.52 1.64 -16.87
CA ASP A 26 -9.09 3.03 -17.10
C ASP A 26 -7.58 3.06 -17.45
N PRO A 27 -7.20 3.54 -18.65
CA PRO A 27 -5.79 3.61 -19.04
C PRO A 27 -4.98 4.61 -18.22
N ARG A 28 -5.61 5.47 -17.41
CA ARG A 28 -4.90 6.40 -16.53
C ARG A 28 -4.62 5.73 -15.19
N PRO A 29 -3.35 5.69 -14.75
CA PRO A 29 -3.03 5.12 -13.45
C PRO A 29 -3.65 5.97 -12.34
N LEU A 30 -4.29 5.31 -11.39
CA LEU A 30 -4.75 5.95 -10.15
C LEU A 30 -3.55 6.09 -9.22
N ILE A 31 -3.18 7.33 -8.88
CA ILE A 31 -2.06 7.64 -7.99
C ILE A 31 -2.59 8.28 -6.72
N TYR A 32 -2.27 7.70 -5.57
CA TYR A 32 -2.70 8.22 -4.27
C TYR A 32 -1.70 7.90 -3.16
N ARG A 33 -1.86 8.56 -2.02
CA ARG A 33 -0.98 8.43 -0.85
C ARG A 33 -1.71 7.73 0.27
N VAL A 34 -1.06 6.74 0.88
CA VAL A 34 -1.60 6.03 2.02
C VAL A 34 -0.53 5.72 3.04
N ARG A 35 -0.95 5.49 4.27
CA ARG A 35 -0.11 4.90 5.31
C ARG A 35 -0.36 3.39 5.36
N ILE A 36 0.69 2.59 5.32
CA ILE A 36 0.58 1.15 5.54
C ILE A 36 0.39 0.90 7.04
N VAL A 37 -0.72 0.26 7.42
CA VAL A 37 -1.07 -0.01 8.83
C VAL A 37 -1.15 -1.51 9.15
N GLY A 38 -1.10 -2.37 8.14
CA GLY A 38 -1.06 -3.81 8.31
C GLY A 38 -0.70 -4.55 7.02
N VAL A 39 -0.43 -5.84 7.17
CA VAL A 39 -0.22 -6.79 6.07
C VAL A 39 -1.12 -7.98 6.36
N ALA A 40 -1.98 -8.33 5.42
CA ALA A 40 -2.74 -9.57 5.46
C ALA A 40 -1.95 -10.64 4.70
N LEU A 41 -1.47 -11.65 5.44
CA LEU A 41 -0.89 -12.85 4.86
C LEU A 41 -2.01 -13.87 4.65
N THR A 42 -2.13 -14.34 3.42
CA THR A 42 -3.18 -15.26 3.00
C THR A 42 -2.63 -16.69 2.91
N LEU A 43 -3.54 -17.65 2.97
CA LEU A 43 -3.23 -19.08 2.77
C LEU A 43 -3.66 -19.51 1.37
N GLU A 44 -3.14 -20.65 0.93
CA GLU A 44 -3.51 -21.27 -0.36
C GLU A 44 -3.25 -20.33 -1.56
N ASP A 45 -4.24 -20.18 -2.45
CA ASP A 45 -4.16 -19.40 -3.68
C ASP A 45 -4.66 -17.96 -3.51
N GLU A 46 -5.01 -17.56 -2.28
CA GLU A 46 -5.41 -16.18 -1.98
C GLU A 46 -4.22 -15.23 -2.04
N GLN A 47 -4.45 -14.00 -2.49
CA GLN A 47 -3.38 -13.02 -2.68
C GLN A 47 -3.21 -12.16 -1.43
N PRO A 48 -1.96 -12.01 -0.93
CA PRO A 48 -1.67 -11.10 0.16
C PRO A 48 -1.94 -9.65 -0.24
N TYR A 49 -2.23 -8.83 0.76
CA TYR A 49 -2.58 -7.43 0.56
C TYR A 49 -2.14 -6.55 1.74
N PHE A 50 -2.02 -5.25 1.48
CA PHE A 50 -1.80 -4.27 2.53
C PHE A 50 -3.12 -3.80 3.13
N LEU A 51 -3.08 -3.50 4.43
CA LEU A 51 -4.10 -2.68 5.08
C LEU A 51 -3.56 -1.26 5.13
N THR A 52 -4.35 -0.32 4.63
CA THR A 52 -3.93 1.06 4.42
C THR A 52 -4.90 2.05 5.03
N ARG A 53 -4.45 3.27 5.29
CA ARG A 53 -5.31 4.40 5.65
C ARG A 53 -4.95 5.61 4.84
N ASP A 54 -5.98 6.33 4.38
CA ASP A 54 -5.79 7.68 3.90
C ASP A 54 -5.46 8.60 5.10
N PRO A 55 -4.28 9.25 5.13
CA PRO A 55 -3.95 10.19 6.18
C PRO A 55 -4.81 11.47 6.15
N ALA A 56 -5.42 11.81 5.01
CA ALA A 56 -6.32 12.96 4.84
C ALA A 56 -7.76 12.65 5.26
N GLU A 57 -8.20 11.38 5.13
CA GLU A 57 -9.56 10.94 5.47
C GLU A 57 -9.54 9.67 6.32
N PRO A 58 -9.20 9.78 7.63
CA PRO A 58 -9.07 8.62 8.48
C PRO A 58 -10.43 7.96 8.76
N GLN A 59 -10.71 6.87 8.05
CA GLN A 59 -11.88 6.03 8.28
C GLN A 59 -11.72 5.13 9.53
N ARG A 60 -12.85 4.58 10.00
CA ARG A 60 -12.89 3.68 11.17
C ARG A 60 -12.06 2.41 10.95
N PHE A 61 -12.11 1.85 9.74
CA PHE A 61 -11.41 0.64 9.35
C PHE A 61 -10.40 0.94 8.24
N PRO A 62 -9.29 0.20 8.15
CA PRO A 62 -8.36 0.35 7.04
C PRO A 62 -8.94 -0.18 5.74
N ASP A 63 -8.48 0.39 4.63
CA ASP A 63 -8.78 -0.06 3.27
C ASP A 63 -7.81 -1.14 2.81
N GLU A 64 -8.30 -2.07 1.99
CA GLU A 64 -7.52 -3.17 1.41
C GLU A 64 -6.80 -2.72 0.13
N LEU A 65 -5.53 -3.10 -0.01
CA LEU A 65 -4.72 -2.82 -1.18
C LEU A 65 -4.03 -4.10 -1.66
N PHE A 66 -4.61 -4.73 -2.68
CA PHE A 66 -4.11 -5.98 -3.24
C PHE A 66 -2.82 -5.76 -4.03
N TRP A 67 -1.84 -6.64 -3.84
CA TRP A 67 -0.53 -6.47 -4.47
C TRP A 67 -0.58 -6.55 -6.00
N ASN A 68 -1.53 -7.29 -6.55
CA ASN A 68 -1.66 -7.43 -8.00
C ASN A 68 -2.17 -6.16 -8.70
N ASP A 69 -2.84 -5.28 -7.96
CA ASP A 69 -3.31 -4.01 -8.51
C ASP A 69 -2.20 -2.95 -8.51
N ILE A 70 -1.12 -3.19 -7.76
CA ILE A 70 -0.01 -2.24 -7.60
C ILE A 70 0.91 -2.29 -8.81
N GLN A 71 0.91 -1.21 -9.57
CA GLN A 71 1.89 -0.97 -10.63
C GLN A 71 3.24 -0.54 -10.04
N SER A 72 3.22 0.42 -9.11
CA SER A 72 4.41 0.90 -8.42
C SER A 72 4.10 1.37 -6.99
N LEU A 73 5.07 1.24 -6.09
CA LEU A 73 4.98 1.69 -4.71
C LEU A 73 6.30 2.36 -4.31
N SER A 74 6.22 3.57 -3.78
CA SER A 74 7.38 4.34 -3.32
C SER A 74 7.17 4.84 -1.90
N VAL A 75 8.15 4.61 -1.02
CA VAL A 75 8.16 5.18 0.33
C VAL A 75 8.36 6.68 0.23
N LEU A 76 7.49 7.44 0.90
CA LEU A 76 7.67 8.87 1.09
C LEU A 76 8.49 9.06 2.35
N GLU A 77 9.57 9.83 2.26
CA GLU A 77 10.30 10.25 3.45
C GLU A 77 9.38 11.15 4.28
N ASP A 78 9.11 10.75 5.52
CA ASP A 78 8.49 11.66 6.46
C ASP A 78 9.41 12.86 6.59
N ALA A 79 8.91 14.07 6.33
CA ALA A 79 9.67 15.30 6.57
C ALA A 79 10.17 15.22 8.01
N ALA A 80 11.49 15.10 8.18
CA ALA A 80 12.12 14.86 9.47
C ALA A 80 11.51 15.81 10.50
N GLY A 81 10.72 15.25 11.42
CA GLY A 81 10.31 15.97 12.62
C GLY A 81 11.59 16.25 13.39
N ASN A 82 12.06 17.49 13.36
CA ASN A 82 13.08 17.98 14.27
C ASN A 82 12.54 17.80 15.70
N GLY A 83 12.95 16.71 16.35
CA GLY A 83 12.86 16.55 17.80
C GLY A 83 13.93 17.37 18.52
#